data_AF-A0A660SWR8-F1
#
_entry.id   AF-A0A660SWR8-F1
#
_cell.length_a   1.000
_cell.length_b   1.000
_cell.length_c   1.000
_cell.angle_alpha   90.00
_cell.angle_beta   90.00
_cell.angle_gamma   90.00
#
_symmetry.space_group_name_H-M   'P 1'
#
loop_
_entity.id
_entity.type
_entity.pdbx_description
1 polymer ?
#
loop_
_entity_poly.entity_id
_entity_poly.type
_entity_poly.pdbx_seq_one_letter_code
_entity_poly.pdbx_strand_id
1 'polypeptide(L)'
;VDRVLIAAAQGDVPASILVNKIDQGVDSWVDSRIKVWENLGIRVLKCSAESGEGMEVLLKYLEKKTAVLFGPSGVGKSTLLNKLIPGINLTTGGLSLKYDRGRHVTNFGRLLDTPWGGHLIDTPGVREILVRGIRPEDLPHWFPEFENVPGKCSFQPCSHKHEPGCSILKAVEDGLIDSDRYENYLRIRNELESEVR
;
A
#
# COMPACT_ATOMS: atom_id res chain seq x y z
N VAL A 1 -2.86 -0.91 2.61
CA VAL A 1 -2.41 -0.93 1.20
C VAL A 1 -3.12 0.16 0.43
N ASP A 2 -4.46 0.16 0.44
CA ASP A 2 -5.29 1.10 -0.32
C ASP A 2 -4.93 2.58 -0.13
N ARG A 3 -4.76 3.06 1.12
CA ARG A 3 -4.30 4.43 1.40
C ARG A 3 -3.02 4.82 0.66
N VAL A 4 -2.07 3.89 0.57
CA VAL A 4 -0.78 4.12 -0.08
C VAL A 4 -0.95 4.17 -1.59
N LEU A 5 -1.79 3.29 -2.14
CA LEU A 5 -2.11 3.30 -3.58
C LEU A 5 -2.82 4.60 -3.97
N ILE A 6 -3.78 5.05 -3.18
CA ILE A 6 -4.49 6.32 -3.39
C ILE A 6 -3.51 7.49 -3.32
N ALA A 7 -2.70 7.59 -2.25
CA ALA A 7 -1.73 8.67 -2.10
C ALA A 7 -0.66 8.69 -3.21
N ALA A 8 -0.21 7.50 -3.66
CA ALA A 8 0.71 7.40 -4.78
C ALA A 8 0.05 7.89 -6.08
N ALA A 9 -1.20 7.50 -6.33
CA ALA A 9 -1.96 7.94 -7.49
C ALA A 9 -2.25 9.46 -7.45
N GLN A 10 -2.51 10.06 -6.28
CA GLN A 10 -2.65 11.52 -6.13
C GLN A 10 -1.37 12.28 -6.49
N GLY A 11 -0.20 11.64 -6.32
CA GLY A 11 1.11 12.21 -6.65
C GLY A 11 1.64 11.80 -8.01
N ASP A 12 0.83 11.16 -8.87
CA ASP A 12 1.25 10.59 -10.15
C ASP A 12 2.47 9.63 -10.03
N VAL A 13 2.58 8.94 -8.89
CA VAL A 13 3.65 7.98 -8.60
C VAL A 13 3.15 6.56 -8.87
N PRO A 14 3.78 5.80 -9.79
CA PRO A 14 3.44 4.39 -9.98
C PRO A 14 3.68 3.59 -8.70
N ALA A 15 2.67 2.85 -8.25
CA ALA A 15 2.75 1.99 -7.07
C ALA A 15 2.70 0.50 -7.43
N SER A 16 3.35 -0.33 -6.62
CA SER A 16 3.28 -1.78 -6.72
C SER A 16 3.31 -2.37 -5.32
N ILE A 17 2.68 -3.54 -5.16
CA ILE A 17 2.65 -4.26 -3.89
C ILE A 17 3.84 -5.21 -3.88
N LEU A 18 4.61 -5.20 -2.79
CA LEU A 18 5.67 -6.17 -2.54
C LEU A 18 5.29 -7.05 -1.36
N VAL A 19 5.13 -8.34 -1.61
CA VAL A 19 4.91 -9.37 -0.59
C VAL A 19 6.26 -9.97 -0.24
N ASN A 20 6.76 -9.62 0.94
CA ASN A 20 8.00 -10.16 1.48
C ASN A 20 7.74 -11.39 2.37
N LYS A 21 8.80 -12.12 2.70
CA LYS A 21 8.81 -13.28 3.61
C LYS A 21 8.04 -14.51 3.10
N ILE A 22 8.02 -14.72 1.79
CA ILE A 22 7.35 -15.88 1.19
C ILE A 22 7.96 -17.23 1.60
N ASP A 23 9.17 -17.22 2.16
CA ASP A 23 9.83 -18.37 2.81
C ASP A 23 9.03 -18.93 3.99
N GLN A 24 8.14 -18.14 4.61
CA GLN A 24 7.27 -18.57 5.71
C GLN A 24 6.01 -19.31 5.22
N GLY A 25 5.86 -19.44 3.89
CA GLY A 25 4.64 -19.87 3.26
C GLY A 25 3.65 -18.71 3.08
N VAL A 26 2.89 -18.78 1.99
CA VAL A 26 1.76 -17.89 1.73
C VAL A 26 0.53 -18.76 1.79
N ASP A 27 -0.27 -18.63 2.84
CA ASP A 27 -1.51 -19.39 2.95
C ASP A 27 -2.53 -18.96 1.88
N SER A 28 -3.54 -19.80 1.66
CA SER A 28 -4.55 -19.57 0.63
C SER A 28 -5.37 -18.31 0.85
N TRP A 29 -5.49 -17.83 2.09
CA TRP A 29 -6.19 -16.59 2.41
C TRP A 29 -5.34 -15.37 2.02
N VAL A 30 -4.05 -15.37 2.29
CA VAL A 30 -3.15 -14.31 1.82
C VAL A 30 -3.10 -14.29 0.29
N ASP A 31 -3.02 -15.45 -0.36
CA ASP A 31 -3.00 -15.53 -1.82
C ASP A 31 -4.31 -15.05 -2.45
N SER A 32 -5.48 -15.37 -1.87
CA SER A 32 -6.77 -14.87 -2.36
C SER A 32 -6.86 -13.35 -2.26
N ARG A 33 -6.34 -12.76 -1.17
CA ARG A 33 -6.26 -11.30 -1.02
C ARG A 33 -5.34 -10.66 -2.05
N ILE A 34 -4.17 -11.26 -2.29
CA ILE A 34 -3.23 -10.77 -3.31
C ILE A 34 -3.91 -10.69 -4.68
N LYS A 35 -4.67 -11.73 -5.04
CA LYS A 35 -5.41 -11.80 -6.31
C LYS A 35 -6.43 -10.67 -6.47
N VAL A 36 -6.99 -10.14 -5.39
CA VAL A 36 -7.88 -8.97 -5.46
C VAL A 36 -7.15 -7.81 -6.14
N TRP A 37 -5.95 -7.45 -5.67
CA TRP A 37 -5.19 -6.36 -6.28
C TRP A 37 -4.66 -6.70 -7.68
N GLU A 38 -4.25 -7.95 -7.92
CA GLU A 38 -3.81 -8.40 -9.26
C GLU A 38 -4.93 -8.27 -10.30
N ASN A 39 -6.16 -8.65 -9.93
CA ASN A 39 -7.36 -8.53 -10.78
C ASN A 39 -7.72 -7.07 -11.08
N LEU A 40 -7.32 -6.12 -10.22
CA LEU A 40 -7.44 -4.68 -10.45
C LEU A 40 -6.29 -4.12 -11.31
N GLY A 41 -5.41 -4.96 -11.83
CA GLY A 41 -4.25 -4.56 -12.64
C GLY A 41 -3.09 -3.98 -11.81
N ILE A 42 -3.15 -4.07 -10.48
CA ILE A 42 -2.06 -3.62 -9.61
C ILE A 42 -0.96 -4.68 -9.62
N ARG A 43 0.25 -4.27 -9.97
CA ARG A 43 1.40 -5.16 -9.98
C ARG A 43 1.72 -5.63 -8.56
N VAL A 44 1.78 -6.95 -8.38
CA VAL A 44 2.26 -7.60 -7.17
C VAL A 44 3.59 -8.31 -7.46
N LEU A 45 4.58 -8.07 -6.61
CA LEU A 45 5.86 -8.76 -6.59
C LEU A 45 5.93 -9.61 -5.33
N LYS A 46 6.50 -10.80 -5.43
CA LYS A 46 6.70 -11.72 -4.30
C LYS A 46 8.21 -11.94 -4.12
N CYS A 47 8.71 -11.83 -2.89
CA CYS A 47 10.10 -12.12 -2.59
C CYS A 47 10.31 -12.61 -1.14
N SER A 48 11.50 -13.14 -0.88
CA SER A 48 12.03 -13.34 0.46
C SER A 48 13.40 -12.71 0.55
N ALA A 49 13.53 -11.70 1.43
CA ALA A 49 14.84 -11.16 1.78
C ALA A 49 15.72 -12.18 2.52
N GLU A 50 15.12 -13.18 3.16
CA GLU A 50 15.82 -14.22 3.93
C GLU A 50 16.42 -15.28 3.00
N SER A 51 15.57 -15.94 2.19
CA SER A 51 16.01 -17.00 1.29
C SER A 51 16.63 -16.48 -0.02
N GLY A 52 16.36 -15.22 -0.38
CA GLY A 52 16.77 -14.62 -1.65
C GLY A 52 15.78 -14.87 -2.80
N GLU A 53 14.72 -15.65 -2.57
CA GLU A 53 13.69 -15.93 -3.58
C GLU A 53 13.04 -14.63 -4.09
N GLY A 54 12.84 -14.51 -5.40
CA GLY A 54 12.20 -13.34 -6.02
C GLY A 54 13.02 -12.04 -6.01
N MET A 55 14.20 -12.02 -5.38
CA MET A 55 15.03 -10.81 -5.28
C MET A 55 15.57 -10.35 -6.63
N GLU A 56 15.89 -11.27 -7.55
CA GLU A 56 16.34 -10.90 -8.90
C GLU A 56 15.23 -10.18 -9.70
N VAL A 57 13.99 -10.65 -9.57
CA VAL A 57 12.82 -10.01 -10.21
C VAL A 57 12.58 -8.63 -9.62
N LEU A 58 12.69 -8.49 -8.30
CA LEU A 58 12.61 -7.19 -7.62
C LEU A 58 13.72 -6.24 -8.07
N LEU A 59 14.97 -6.71 -8.16
CA LEU A 59 16.11 -5.90 -8.61
C LEU A 59 15.91 -5.38 -10.03
N LYS A 60 15.55 -6.26 -10.98
CA LYS A 60 15.21 -5.86 -12.37
C LYS A 60 14.06 -4.86 -12.40
N TYR A 61 13.08 -5.02 -11.51
CA TYR A 61 11.97 -4.08 -11.42
C TYR A 61 12.40 -2.68 -10.93
N LEU A 62 13.38 -2.61 -10.02
CA LEU A 62 13.89 -1.36 -9.43
C LEU A 62 15.02 -0.71 -10.23
N GLU A 63 15.57 -1.38 -11.24
CA GLU A 63 16.71 -0.90 -12.01
C GLU A 63 16.46 0.49 -12.60
N LYS A 64 17.40 1.43 -12.37
CA LYS A 64 17.35 2.84 -12.83
C LYS A 64 16.14 3.64 -12.33
N LYS A 65 15.41 3.16 -11.32
CA LYS A 65 14.28 3.87 -10.72
C LYS A 65 14.67 4.53 -9.41
N THR A 66 13.96 5.60 -9.08
CA THR A 66 13.88 6.11 -7.71
C THR A 66 12.61 5.55 -7.07
N ALA A 67 12.74 4.79 -5.99
CA ALA A 67 11.60 4.14 -5.34
C ALA A 67 11.62 4.34 -3.82
N VAL A 68 10.44 4.40 -3.21
CA VAL A 68 10.26 4.42 -1.76
C VAL A 68 9.70 3.07 -1.30
N LEU A 69 10.27 2.49 -0.25
CA LEU A 69 9.71 1.30 0.38
C LEU A 69 8.79 1.72 1.53
N PHE A 70 7.49 1.54 1.33
CA PHE A 70 6.47 1.88 2.33
C PHE A 70 5.79 0.63 2.90
N GLY A 71 5.50 0.64 4.20
CA GLY A 71 4.74 -0.42 4.87
C GLY A 71 4.92 -0.41 6.38
N PRO A 72 4.12 -1.20 7.12
CA PRO A 72 4.18 -1.22 8.57
C PRO A 72 5.53 -1.72 9.11
N SER A 73 5.77 -1.51 10.41
CA SER A 73 6.94 -2.10 11.06
C SER A 73 6.89 -3.63 10.99
N GLY A 74 8.04 -4.28 10.90
CA GLY A 74 8.12 -5.74 10.92
C GLY A 74 7.92 -6.46 9.58
N VAL A 75 7.50 -5.78 8.51
CA VAL A 75 7.36 -6.40 7.17
C VAL A 75 8.70 -6.69 6.47
N GLY A 76 9.82 -6.24 7.04
CA GLY A 76 11.17 -6.55 6.56
C GLY A 76 11.79 -5.51 5.64
N LYS A 77 11.33 -4.25 5.65
CA LYS A 77 11.91 -3.15 4.84
C LYS A 77 13.43 -2.99 5.03
N SER A 78 13.91 -2.92 6.28
CA SER A 78 15.34 -2.77 6.56
C SER A 78 16.15 -4.00 6.12
N THR A 79 15.60 -5.21 6.28
CA THR A 79 16.22 -6.45 5.78
C THR A 79 16.32 -6.43 4.26
N LEU A 80 15.25 -6.01 3.57
CA LEU A 80 15.26 -5.81 2.12
C LEU A 80 16.30 -4.78 1.70
N LEU A 81 16.36 -3.62 2.35
CA LEU A 81 17.35 -2.58 2.04
C LEU A 81 18.79 -3.08 2.22
N ASN A 82 19.09 -3.84 3.28
CA ASN A 82 20.41 -4.44 3.49
C ASN A 82 20.78 -5.48 2.42
N LYS A 83 19.80 -6.23 1.93
CA LYS A 83 20.01 -7.23 0.86
C LYS A 83 20.15 -6.58 -0.51
N LEU A 84 19.35 -5.54 -0.76
CA LEU A 84 19.39 -4.76 -1.98
C LEU A 84 20.69 -3.98 -2.03
N ILE A 85 21.06 -3.19 -1.01
CA ILE A 85 22.24 -2.31 -1.05
C ILE A 85 23.34 -2.89 -0.14
N PRO A 86 24.36 -3.58 -0.69
CA PRO A 86 25.44 -4.12 0.11
C PRO A 86 26.19 -3.01 0.86
N GLY A 87 26.46 -3.21 2.15
CA GLY A 87 27.27 -2.29 2.97
C GLY A 87 26.51 -1.17 3.68
N ILE A 88 25.20 -1.00 3.44
CA ILE A 88 24.40 0.02 4.13
C ILE A 88 24.17 -0.27 5.62
N ASN A 89 24.25 -1.55 6.03
CA ASN A 89 24.25 -2.02 7.42
C ASN A 89 23.16 -1.37 8.32
N LEU A 90 21.93 -1.25 7.81
CA LEU A 90 20.80 -0.77 8.58
C LEU A 90 20.48 -1.76 9.71
N THR A 91 20.09 -1.27 10.88
CA THR A 91 19.71 -2.12 12.01
C THR A 91 18.48 -2.96 11.65
N THR A 92 18.62 -4.29 11.71
CA THR A 92 17.53 -5.27 11.49
C THR A 92 17.16 -5.97 12.80
N GLY A 93 15.88 -5.96 13.17
CA GLY A 93 15.34 -6.74 14.30
C GLY A 93 14.73 -5.91 15.44
N GLY A 94 13.54 -6.35 15.90
CA GLY A 94 12.77 -5.81 17.04
C GLY A 94 12.09 -4.47 16.79
N LEU A 95 10.98 -4.18 17.47
CA LEU A 95 10.49 -2.80 17.65
C LEU A 95 11.71 -1.90 17.87
N SER A 96 11.74 -0.75 17.21
CA SER A 96 12.79 0.25 17.40
C SER A 96 12.78 0.72 18.87
N LEU A 97 13.34 -0.09 19.76
CA LEU A 97 13.45 0.05 21.21
C LEU A 97 14.70 0.88 21.56
N LYS A 98 15.09 1.78 20.64
CA LYS A 98 16.13 2.79 20.85
C LYS A 98 15.62 4.21 20.65
N TYR A 99 14.34 4.45 20.91
CA TYR A 99 13.79 5.81 21.00
C TYR A 99 13.32 6.18 22.41
N ASP A 100 13.86 5.51 23.44
CA ASP A 100 13.58 5.81 24.84
C ASP A 100 14.77 6.50 25.54
N ARG A 101 15.18 7.65 25.00
CA ARG A 101 15.79 8.79 25.73
C ARG A 101 16.16 9.90 24.74
N GLY A 102 15.65 11.10 25.01
CA GLY A 102 15.60 12.22 24.09
C GLY A 102 16.92 12.64 23.45
N ARG A 103 16.87 12.92 22.15
CA ARG A 103 17.64 13.93 21.40
C ARG A 103 17.32 13.75 19.92
N HIS A 104 16.60 14.72 19.35
CA HIS A 104 16.43 14.96 17.91
C HIS A 104 16.38 13.70 17.02
N VAL A 105 15.20 13.08 16.90
CA VAL A 105 14.93 12.01 15.93
C VAL A 105 15.17 12.58 14.53
N THR A 106 16.05 11.94 13.75
CA THR A 106 16.33 12.34 12.37
C THR A 106 15.12 12.00 11.49
N ASN A 107 14.14 12.91 11.43
CA ASN A 107 12.87 12.78 10.70
C ASN A 107 12.99 12.95 9.17
N PHE A 108 14.19 12.81 8.61
CA PHE A 108 14.42 13.04 7.19
C PHE A 108 14.45 11.71 6.45
N GLY A 109 13.68 11.63 5.36
CA GLY A 109 13.83 10.55 4.38
C GLY A 109 15.28 10.53 3.87
N ARG A 110 15.85 9.35 3.75
CA ARG A 110 17.22 9.16 3.26
C ARG A 110 17.16 8.66 1.82
N LEU A 111 17.78 9.39 0.91
CA LEU A 111 18.04 8.93 -0.44
C LEU A 111 19.30 8.07 -0.41
N LEU A 112 19.19 6.84 -0.90
CA LEU A 112 20.25 5.83 -0.89
C LEU A 112 20.60 5.48 -2.33
N ASP A 113 21.86 5.67 -2.69
CA ASP A 113 22.36 5.26 -4.01
C ASP A 113 22.35 3.74 -4.14
N THR A 114 22.00 3.25 -5.33
CA THR A 114 21.98 1.82 -5.60
C THR A 114 23.08 1.41 -6.59
N PRO A 115 23.69 0.22 -6.41
CA PRO A 115 24.73 -0.26 -7.32
C PRO A 115 24.23 -0.60 -8.74
N TRP A 116 22.91 -0.74 -8.94
CA TRP A 116 22.27 -0.95 -10.25
C TRP A 116 21.76 0.33 -10.92
N GLY A 117 22.11 1.50 -10.38
CA GLY A 117 21.61 2.79 -10.84
C GLY A 117 20.17 3.06 -10.38
N GLY A 118 19.89 4.31 -10.03
CA GLY A 118 18.66 4.70 -9.35
C GLY A 118 18.88 4.94 -7.86
N HIS A 119 17.79 5.06 -7.11
CA HIS A 119 17.84 5.40 -5.69
C HIS A 119 16.73 4.69 -4.91
N LEU A 120 17.00 4.34 -3.66
CA LEU A 120 15.98 3.94 -2.70
C LEU A 120 15.80 5.00 -1.64
N ILE A 121 14.56 5.36 -1.37
CA ILE A 121 14.21 6.29 -0.30
C ILE A 121 13.79 5.45 0.92
N ASP A 122 14.59 5.53 1.99
CA ASP A 122 14.21 5.02 3.30
C ASP A 122 13.49 6.11 4.08
N THR A 123 12.28 5.82 4.54
CA THR A 123 11.44 6.74 5.33
C THR A 123 11.27 6.19 6.75
N PRO A 124 12.34 6.18 7.58
CA PRO A 124 12.26 5.66 8.93
C PRO A 124 11.26 6.48 9.74
N GLY A 125 10.32 5.80 10.39
CA GLY A 125 9.30 6.44 11.24
C GLY A 125 7.98 6.78 10.56
N VAL A 126 7.92 6.78 9.21
CA VAL A 126 6.63 6.91 8.52
C VAL A 126 5.92 5.56 8.55
N ARG A 127 4.87 5.48 9.37
CA ARG A 127 4.09 4.24 9.60
C ARG A 127 2.75 4.24 8.89
N GLU A 128 2.22 5.43 8.64
CA GLU A 128 0.90 5.64 8.08
C GLU A 128 0.96 6.79 7.09
N ILE A 129 0.18 6.65 6.02
CA ILE A 129 -0.11 7.71 5.07
C ILE A 129 -1.59 8.00 5.22
N LEU A 130 -1.91 9.26 5.50
CA LEU A 130 -3.28 9.75 5.49
C LEU A 130 -3.64 10.15 4.08
N VAL A 131 -4.83 9.75 3.64
CA VAL A 131 -5.43 10.24 2.40
C VAL A 131 -6.03 11.60 2.72
N ARG A 132 -5.62 12.64 1.98
CA ARG A 132 -6.04 14.03 2.23
C ARG A 132 -6.30 14.76 0.92
N GLY A 133 -7.04 15.86 0.99
CA GLY A 133 -7.32 16.71 -0.17
C GLY A 133 -8.27 16.07 -1.20
N ILE A 134 -8.93 14.97 -0.84
CA ILE A 134 -10.01 14.34 -1.62
C ILE A 134 -11.31 14.69 -0.92
N ARG A 135 -12.29 15.24 -1.65
CA ARG A 135 -13.64 15.41 -1.08
C ARG A 135 -14.27 14.02 -0.90
N PRO A 136 -15.03 13.75 0.17
CA PRO A 136 -15.65 12.44 0.39
C PRO A 136 -16.43 11.91 -0.81
N GLU A 137 -17.03 12.80 -1.60
CA GLU A 137 -17.81 12.50 -2.81
C GLU A 137 -16.93 12.03 -3.98
N ASP A 138 -15.66 12.44 -4.02
CA ASP A 138 -14.71 12.06 -5.09
C ASP A 138 -13.96 10.76 -4.76
N LEU A 139 -13.99 10.29 -3.50
CA LEU A 139 -13.31 9.06 -3.08
C LEU A 139 -13.65 7.81 -3.93
N PRO A 140 -14.90 7.59 -4.40
CA PRO A 140 -15.23 6.46 -5.27
C PRO A 140 -14.33 6.32 -6.50
N HIS A 141 -13.83 7.44 -7.06
CA HIS A 141 -12.93 7.42 -8.23
C HIS A 141 -11.55 6.81 -7.95
N TRP A 142 -11.21 6.62 -6.68
CA TRP A 142 -9.94 6.04 -6.25
C TRP A 142 -10.03 4.53 -5.95
N PHE A 143 -11.20 3.93 -6.19
CA PHE A 143 -11.46 2.50 -6.13
C PHE A 143 -11.86 2.00 -7.53
N PRO A 144 -10.90 1.55 -8.37
CA PRO A 144 -11.15 1.24 -9.78
C PRO A 144 -12.21 0.16 -10.02
N GLU A 145 -12.41 -0.74 -9.05
CA GLU A 145 -13.50 -1.72 -9.09
C GLU A 145 -14.90 -1.07 -9.13
N PHE A 146 -15.08 0.14 -8.58
CA PHE A 146 -16.39 0.80 -8.53
C PHE A 146 -16.84 1.27 -9.92
N GLU A 147 -15.91 1.59 -10.82
CA GLU A 147 -16.22 2.04 -12.19
C GLU A 147 -16.86 0.92 -13.04
N ASN A 148 -16.49 -0.33 -12.75
CA ASN A 148 -16.94 -1.49 -13.51
C ASN A 148 -18.21 -2.15 -12.94
N VAL A 149 -18.81 -1.56 -11.88
CA VAL A 149 -20.02 -2.10 -11.27
C VAL A 149 -21.21 -1.93 -12.22
N PRO A 150 -21.97 -3.01 -12.50
CA PRO A 150 -23.14 -2.91 -13.35
C PRO A 150 -24.27 -2.13 -12.69
N GLY A 151 -25.01 -1.38 -13.52
CA GLY A 151 -26.17 -0.59 -13.08
C GLY A 151 -25.79 0.82 -12.60
N LYS A 152 -26.77 1.50 -11.99
CA LYS A 152 -26.60 2.83 -11.42
C LYS A 152 -27.22 2.87 -10.04
N CYS A 153 -26.66 3.68 -9.16
CA CYS A 153 -27.28 3.98 -7.88
C CYS A 153 -28.60 4.74 -8.10
N SER A 154 -29.62 4.42 -7.30
CA SER A 154 -30.91 5.11 -7.33
C SER A 154 -30.83 6.58 -6.90
N PHE A 155 -29.78 6.96 -6.17
CA PHE A 155 -29.57 8.32 -5.65
C PHE A 155 -28.31 8.94 -6.26
N GLN A 156 -28.34 10.25 -6.48
CA GLN A 156 -27.20 11.06 -6.93
C GLN A 156 -27.16 12.39 -6.16
N PRO A 157 -26.09 12.69 -5.39
CA PRO A 157 -24.93 11.83 -5.12
C PRO A 157 -25.29 10.60 -4.26
N CYS A 158 -24.51 9.51 -4.38
CA CYS A 158 -24.60 8.33 -3.51
C CYS A 158 -23.31 8.23 -2.70
N SER A 159 -23.42 8.10 -1.38
CA SER A 159 -22.26 7.88 -0.50
C SER A 159 -21.77 6.43 -0.53
N HIS A 160 -22.57 5.53 -1.10
CA HIS A 160 -22.33 4.09 -1.11
C HIS A 160 -22.18 3.50 0.29
N LYS A 161 -22.92 4.01 1.28
CA LYS A 161 -22.83 3.55 2.69
C LYS A 161 -24.08 2.81 3.15
N HIS A 162 -25.25 3.35 2.84
CA HIS A 162 -26.52 2.90 3.40
C HIS A 162 -27.71 3.16 2.45
N GLU A 163 -27.48 3.78 1.29
CA GLU A 163 -28.53 4.18 0.38
C GLU A 163 -29.26 2.97 -0.21
N PRO A 164 -30.60 2.95 -0.17
CA PRO A 164 -31.36 1.89 -0.82
C PRO A 164 -31.16 1.95 -2.35
N GLY A 165 -30.94 0.80 -2.97
CA GLY A 165 -30.66 0.72 -4.42
C GLY A 165 -29.27 1.24 -4.82
N CYS A 166 -28.30 1.24 -3.89
CA CYS A 166 -26.90 1.46 -4.21
C CYS A 166 -26.33 0.27 -4.99
N SER A 167 -25.83 0.51 -6.21
CA SER A 167 -25.21 -0.54 -7.04
C SER A 167 -23.92 -1.07 -6.43
N ILE A 168 -23.16 -0.22 -5.73
CA ILE A 168 -21.92 -0.63 -5.04
C ILE A 168 -22.24 -1.59 -3.88
N LEU A 169 -23.24 -1.29 -3.04
CA LEU A 169 -23.65 -2.20 -1.95
C LEU A 169 -24.06 -3.56 -2.51
N LYS A 170 -24.87 -3.57 -3.58
CA LYS A 170 -25.27 -4.79 -4.26
C LYS A 170 -24.06 -5.55 -4.82
N ALA A 171 -23.10 -4.86 -5.42
CA ALA A 171 -21.89 -5.50 -5.95
C ALA A 171 -21.00 -6.10 -4.85
N VAL A 172 -21.01 -5.53 -3.63
CA VAL A 172 -20.37 -6.15 -2.45
C VAL A 172 -21.13 -7.41 -2.03
N GLU A 173 -22.47 -7.36 -1.96
CA GLU A 173 -23.30 -8.53 -1.64
C GLU A 173 -23.15 -9.68 -2.65
N ASP A 174 -23.06 -9.33 -3.95
CA ASP A 174 -22.88 -10.28 -5.05
C ASP A 174 -21.42 -10.78 -5.18
N GLY A 175 -20.49 -10.28 -4.36
CA GLY A 175 -19.06 -10.68 -4.37
C GLY A 175 -18.25 -10.14 -5.55
N LEU A 176 -18.77 -9.16 -6.27
CA LEU A 176 -18.06 -8.44 -7.35
C LEU A 176 -17.03 -7.45 -6.80
N ILE A 177 -17.30 -6.90 -5.62
CA ILE A 177 -16.37 -6.07 -4.85
C ILE A 177 -15.96 -6.86 -3.60
N ASP A 178 -14.67 -6.96 -3.37
CA ASP A 178 -14.12 -7.58 -2.16
C ASP A 178 -14.55 -6.80 -0.91
N SER A 179 -15.03 -7.53 0.11
CA SER A 179 -15.58 -6.93 1.33
C SER A 179 -14.56 -6.08 2.09
N ASP A 180 -13.30 -6.50 2.12
CA ASP A 180 -12.26 -5.79 2.86
C ASP A 180 -11.87 -4.49 2.14
N ARG A 181 -11.88 -4.50 0.80
CA ARG A 181 -11.73 -3.29 -0.01
C ARG A 181 -12.85 -2.30 0.26
N TYR A 182 -14.10 -2.76 0.29
CA TYR A 182 -15.25 -1.92 0.61
C TYR A 182 -15.19 -1.38 2.06
N GLU A 183 -14.79 -2.20 3.04
CA GLU A 183 -14.57 -1.72 4.41
C GLU A 183 -13.49 -0.63 4.47
N ASN A 184 -12.39 -0.79 3.73
CA ASN A 184 -11.36 0.24 3.65
C ASN A 184 -11.88 1.54 3.00
N TYR A 185 -12.72 1.45 1.97
CA TYR A 185 -13.42 2.61 1.39
C TYR A 185 -14.22 3.34 2.48
N LEU A 186 -15.02 2.63 3.27
CA LEU A 186 -15.81 3.22 4.35
C LEU A 186 -14.94 3.90 5.41
N ARG A 187 -13.84 3.26 5.82
CA ARG A 187 -12.90 3.82 6.81
C ARG A 187 -12.29 5.12 6.31
N ILE A 188 -11.76 5.14 5.08
CA ILE A 188 -11.15 6.33 4.49
C ILE A 188 -12.20 7.43 4.30
N ARG A 189 -13.41 7.08 3.85
CA ARG A 189 -14.49 8.05 3.68
C ARG A 189 -14.88 8.73 4.99
N ASN A 190 -15.03 7.95 6.06
CA ASN A 190 -15.38 8.48 7.39
C ASN A 190 -14.29 9.42 7.92
N GLU A 191 -13.01 9.10 7.67
CA GLU A 191 -11.89 9.97 8.01
C GLU A 191 -11.96 11.30 7.25
N LEU A 192 -12.17 11.26 5.92
CA LEU A 192 -12.32 12.47 5.10
C LEU A 192 -13.52 13.32 5.54
N GLU A 193 -14.67 12.71 5.84
CA GLU A 193 -15.85 13.42 6.33
C GLU A 193 -15.62 14.08 7.71
N SER A 194 -14.76 13.51 8.54
CA SER A 194 -14.38 14.09 9.83
C SER A 194 -13.41 15.27 9.69
N GLU A 195 -12.58 15.31 8.63
CA GLU A 195 -11.67 16.42 8.34
C GLU A 195 -12.38 17.67 7.76
N VAL A 196 -13.57 17.50 7.16
CA VAL A 196 -14.38 18.62 6.61
C VAL A 196 -15.18 19.37 7.69
N ARG A 197 -15.25 18.84 8.92
CA ARG A 197 -16.03 19.42 10.02
C ARG A 197 -15.29 20.51 10.80
#